data_AF-A0A7D9KE85-F1
#
_entry.id   AF-A0A7D9KE85-F1
#
_cell.length_a   1.000
_cell.length_b   1.000
_cell.length_c   1.000
_cell.angle_alpha   90.00
_cell.angle_beta   90.00
_cell.angle_gamma   90.00
#
_symmetry.space_group_name_H-M   'P 1'
#
loop_
_entity.id
_entity.type
_entity.pdbx_description
1 polymer ?
#
loop_
_entity_poly.entity_id
_entity_poly.type
_entity_poly.pdbx_seq_one_letter_code
_entity_poly.pdbx_strand_id
1 'polypeptide(L)'
;LLEEKLHLEDASKKIKIDRSHRLGRQKQAAEKPRPIIAKFNFCQDRENIRLNAKKLRGSNIAIGEQFPDEIVKIRRELYPELKKPGKRERRQNL
;
A
#
# COMPACT_ATOMS: atom_id res chain seq x y z
N LEU A 1 6.40 7.07 10.09
CA LEU A 1 5.74 6.74 8.79
C LEU A 1 4.59 7.68 8.44
N LEU A 2 3.44 7.64 9.14
CA LEU A 2 2.24 8.40 8.71
C LEU A 2 2.44 9.92 8.82
N GLU A 3 2.96 10.40 9.95
CA GLU A 3 3.27 11.82 10.14
C GLU A 3 4.49 12.24 9.30
N GLU A 4 5.60 11.51 9.36
CA GLU A 4 6.86 11.93 8.75
C GLU A 4 6.92 11.76 7.23
N LYS A 5 6.33 10.68 6.68
CA LYS A 5 6.46 10.32 5.26
C LYS A 5 5.18 10.60 4.47
N LEU A 6 4.01 10.53 5.11
CA LEU A 6 2.74 10.86 4.46
C LEU A 6 2.24 12.26 4.81
N HIS A 7 2.86 12.94 5.80
CA HIS A 7 2.46 14.27 6.28
C HIS A 7 1.01 14.32 6.72
N LEU A 8 0.57 13.29 7.45
CA LEU A 8 -0.74 13.23 8.07
C LEU A 8 -0.62 13.76 9.51
N GLU A 9 -1.16 14.96 9.77
CA GLU A 9 -1.06 15.64 11.06
C GLU A 9 -1.80 14.89 12.19
N ASP A 10 -1.12 14.75 13.33
CA ASP A 10 -1.60 14.02 14.51
C ASP A 10 -2.12 12.60 14.19
N ALA A 11 -1.55 11.93 13.18
CA ALA A 11 -1.99 10.59 12.78
C ALA A 11 -1.92 9.60 13.96
N SER A 12 -0.93 9.72 14.84
CA SER A 12 -0.79 8.90 16.06
C SER A 12 -1.99 9.02 17.02
N LYS A 13 -2.67 10.18 17.04
CA LYS A 13 -3.85 10.42 17.88
C LYS A 13 -5.14 10.09 17.14
N LYS A 14 -5.25 10.49 15.87
CA LYS A 14 -6.48 10.43 15.06
C LYS A 14 -6.74 9.04 14.48
N ILE A 15 -5.71 8.38 13.96
CA ILE A 15 -5.88 7.11 13.24
C ILE A 15 -5.88 5.95 14.23
N LYS A 16 -6.97 5.17 14.20
CA LYS A 16 -7.13 4.00 15.06
C LYS A 16 -7.00 2.70 14.25
N ILE A 17 -5.98 1.92 14.61
CA ILE A 17 -5.73 0.59 14.05
C ILE A 17 -6.41 -0.43 14.95
N ASP A 18 -7.31 -1.23 14.37
CA ASP A 18 -7.99 -2.35 15.03
C ASP A 18 -6.98 -3.47 15.32
N ARG A 19 -6.27 -3.90 14.27
CA ARG A 19 -5.32 -5.00 14.34
C ARG A 19 -4.16 -4.76 13.39
N SER A 20 -2.96 -5.14 13.82
CA SER A 20 -1.79 -5.23 12.94
C SER A 20 -1.05 -6.54 13.15
N HIS A 21 -0.55 -7.12 12.05
CA HIS A 21 0.24 -8.34 12.10
C HIS A 21 1.17 -8.45 10.88
N ARG A 22 2.23 -9.25 11.00
CA ARG A 22 3.11 -9.57 9.87
C ARG A 22 2.59 -10.80 9.13
N LEU A 23 2.53 -10.72 7.80
CA LEU A 23 2.06 -11.81 6.95
C LEU A 23 3.17 -12.85 6.71
N GLY A 24 2.80 -14.13 6.76
CA GLY A 24 3.67 -15.26 6.45
C GLY A 24 4.68 -15.62 7.56
N ARG A 25 5.41 -16.72 7.36
CA ARG A 25 6.42 -17.23 8.30
C ARG A 25 7.71 -16.41 8.23
N GLN A 26 8.39 -16.22 9.36
CA GLN A 26 9.71 -15.62 9.40
C GLN A 26 10.71 -16.50 8.65
N LYS A 27 11.38 -15.91 7.65
CA LYS A 27 12.45 -16.55 6.89
C LYS A 27 13.77 -15.94 7.35
N GLN A 28 14.68 -16.77 7.86
CA GLN A 28 15.95 -16.32 8.44
C GLN A 28 16.87 -15.65 7.39
N ALA A 29 16.79 -16.07 6.13
CA ALA A 29 17.60 -15.55 5.02
C ALA A 29 16.83 -14.63 4.06
N ALA A 30 15.71 -14.02 4.48
CA ALA A 30 14.96 -13.14 3.59
C ALA A 30 15.58 -11.74 3.52
N GLU A 31 15.92 -11.31 2.30
CA GLU A 31 16.43 -9.96 2.02
C GLU A 31 15.40 -8.85 2.29
N LYS A 32 14.10 -9.16 2.15
CA LYS A 32 13.01 -8.21 2.36
C LYS A 32 12.21 -8.51 3.63
N PRO A 33 11.90 -7.50 4.47
CA PRO A 33 11.03 -7.67 5.62
C PRO A 33 9.64 -8.21 5.25
N ARG A 34 9.03 -8.99 6.15
CA ARG A 34 7.64 -9.45 5.97
C ARG A 34 6.67 -8.28 5.90
N PRO A 35 5.71 -8.27 4.96
CA PRO A 35 4.73 -7.20 4.88
C PRO A 35 3.85 -7.17 6.12
N ILE A 36 3.42 -5.96 6.50
CA ILE A 36 2.52 -5.71 7.63
C ILE A 36 1.11 -5.52 7.06
N ILE A 37 0.15 -6.25 7.61
CA ILE A 37 -1.27 -6.04 7.34
C ILE A 37 -1.87 -5.30 8.54
N ALA A 38 -2.47 -4.15 8.26
CA ALA A 38 -3.17 -3.34 9.25
C ALA A 38 -4.65 -3.22 8.89
N LYS A 39 -5.51 -3.58 9.83
CA LYS A 39 -6.95 -3.32 9.78
C LYS A 39 -7.23 -2.03 10.55
N PHE A 40 -7.90 -1.08 9.91
CA PHE A 40 -8.27 0.19 10.50
C PHE A 40 -9.70 0.12 11.03
N ASN A 41 -10.00 0.89 12.08
CA ASN A 41 -11.35 1.00 12.61
C ASN A 41 -12.27 1.69 11.60
N PHE A 42 -11.76 2.73 10.93
CA PHE A 42 -12.51 3.55 10.00
C PHE A 42 -11.98 3.39 8.57
N CYS A 43 -12.90 3.18 7.62
CA CYS A 43 -12.56 3.11 6.20
C CYS A 43 -11.94 4.41 5.68
N GLN A 44 -12.39 5.56 6.22
CA GLN A 44 -11.88 6.88 5.86
C GLN A 44 -10.39 7.03 6.15
N ASP A 45 -9.92 6.56 7.31
CA ASP A 45 -8.50 6.58 7.67
C ASP A 45 -7.66 5.75 6.69
N ARG A 46 -8.13 4.53 6.40
CA ARG A 46 -7.51 3.62 5.43
C ARG A 46 -7.39 4.30 4.06
N GLU A 47 -8.47 4.91 3.59
CA GLU A 47 -8.49 5.59 2.28
C GLU A 47 -7.59 6.80 2.25
N ASN A 48 -7.58 7.62 3.31
CA ASN A 48 -6.70 8.78 3.40
C ASN A 48 -5.22 8.36 3.29
N ILE A 49 -4.83 7.29 4.00
CA ILE A 49 -3.49 6.70 3.89
C ILE A 49 -3.23 6.20 2.46
N ARG A 50 -4.18 5.44 1.87
CA ARG A 50 -4.03 4.86 0.53
C ARG A 50 -3.83 5.92 -0.55
N LEU A 51 -4.59 7.00 -0.50
CA LEU A 51 -4.49 8.12 -1.45
C LEU A 51 -3.17 8.88 -1.31
N ASN A 52 -2.65 9.00 -0.09
CA ASN A 52 -1.37 9.65 0.18
C ASN A 52 -0.15 8.74 -0.06
N ALA A 53 -0.33 7.43 -0.30
CA ALA A 53 0.75 6.48 -0.53
C ALA A 53 1.69 6.87 -1.69
N LYS A 54 1.21 7.66 -2.66
CA LYS A 54 2.04 8.22 -3.74
C LYS A 54 3.23 9.05 -3.25
N LYS A 55 3.14 9.65 -2.05
CA LYS A 55 4.23 10.40 -1.40
C LYS A 55 5.42 9.51 -1.01
N LEU A 56 5.21 8.20 -0.94
CA LEU A 56 6.27 7.22 -0.65
C LEU A 56 7.12 6.86 -1.88
N ARG A 57 6.84 7.44 -3.06
CA ARG A 57 7.62 7.20 -4.27
C ARG A 57 9.09 7.57 -4.02
N GLY A 58 10.00 6.67 -4.37
CA GLY A 58 11.44 6.83 -4.12
C GLY A 58 11.90 6.35 -2.73
N SER A 59 10.98 5.96 -1.85
CA SER A 59 11.31 5.27 -0.60
C SER A 59 11.30 3.75 -0.75
N ASN A 60 11.84 3.05 0.25
CA ASN A 60 11.82 1.59 0.35
C ASN A 60 10.49 1.03 0.92
N ILE A 61 9.47 1.87 1.06
CA ILE A 61 8.18 1.52 1.65
C ILE A 61 7.09 1.65 0.58
N ALA A 62 6.27 0.61 0.45
CA ALA A 62 5.08 0.64 -0.39
C ALA A 62 3.85 0.35 0.45
N ILE A 63 2.76 1.06 0.17
CA ILE A 63 1.44 0.82 0.76
C ILE A 63 0.51 0.40 -0.37
N GLY A 64 -0.20 -0.70 -0.16
CA GLY A 64 -1.20 -1.22 -1.08
C GLY A 64 -2.36 -1.84 -0.31
N GLU A 65 -3.51 -1.93 -0.97
CA GLU A 65 -4.68 -2.59 -0.41
C GLU A 65 -4.54 -4.11 -0.52
N GLN A 66 -5.03 -4.82 0.49
CA GLN A 66 -5.07 -6.28 0.51
C GLN A 66 -6.31 -6.75 -0.24
N PHE A 67 -6.11 -7.61 -1.24
CA PHE A 67 -7.19 -8.22 -2.00
C PHE A 67 -7.19 -9.73 -1.82
N PRO A 68 -8.35 -10.39 -2.02
CA PRO A 68 -8.40 -11.85 -2.15
C PRO A 68 -7.48 -12.34 -3.28
N ASP A 69 -6.98 -13.56 -3.15
CA ASP A 69 -6.02 -14.14 -4.08
C ASP A 69 -6.51 -14.18 -5.53
N GLU A 70 -7.81 -14.38 -5.74
CA GLU A 70 -8.46 -14.34 -7.05
C GLU A 70 -8.24 -12.99 -7.76
N ILE A 71 -8.48 -11.89 -7.04
CA ILE A 71 -8.27 -10.54 -7.55
C ILE A 71 -6.79 -10.25 -7.77
N VAL A 72 -5.91 -10.75 -6.89
CA VAL A 72 -4.46 -10.60 -7.06
C VAL A 72 -3.97 -11.31 -8.32
N LYS A 73 -4.47 -12.53 -8.59
CA LYS A 73 -4.15 -13.29 -9.80
C LYS A 73 -4.57 -12.54 -11.06
N ILE A 74 -5.82 -12.08 -11.14
CA ILE A 74 -6.34 -11.30 -12.27
C ILE A 74 -5.49 -10.04 -12.49
N ARG A 75 -5.17 -9.31 -11.41
CA ARG A 75 -4.31 -8.11 -11.51
C ARG A 75 -2.93 -8.41 -12.04
N ARG A 76 -2.35 -9.55 -11.65
CA ARG A 76 -1.03 -9.98 -12.11
C ARG A 76 -1.02 -10.24 -13.62
N GLU A 77 -2.10 -10.82 -14.14
CA GLU A 77 -2.27 -11.06 -15.59
C GLU A 77 -2.47 -9.76 -16.38
N LEU A 78 -3.20 -8.78 -15.82
CA LEU A 78 -3.45 -7.49 -16.48
C LEU A 78 -2.29 -6.48 -16.37
N TYR A 79 -1.37 -6.68 -15.44
CA TYR A 79 -0.28 -5.72 -15.17
C TYR A 79 0.66 -5.47 -16.36
N PRO A 80 1.07 -6.49 -17.16
CA PRO A 80 1.90 -6.27 -18.34
C PRO A 80 1.23 -5.34 -19.36
N GLU A 81 -0.07 -5.53 -19.61
CA GLU A 81 -0.86 -4.69 -20.50
C GLU A 81 -0.92 -3.23 -20.03
N LEU A 82 -1.12 -3.04 -18.72
CA LEU A 82 -1.11 -1.70 -18.11
C LEU A 82 0.25 -1.00 -18.22
N LYS A 83 1.35 -1.75 -18.20
CA LYS A 83 2.71 -1.21 -18.23
C LYS A 83 3.20 -0.86 -19.65
N LYS A 84 2.46 -1.26 -20.70
CA LYS A 84 2.83 -0.95 -22.09
C LYS A 84 2.99 0.58 -22.30
N PRO A 85 4.04 1.01 -23.04
CA PRO A 85 4.25 2.42 -23.36
C PRO A 85 3.04 2.99 -24.11
N GLY A 86 2.67 4.23 -23.84
CA GLY A 86 1.47 4.90 -24.40
C GLY A 86 0.17 4.75 -23.59
N LYS A 87 -0.03 3.68 -22.81
CA LYS A 87 -1.19 3.59 -21.88
C LYS A 87 -0.97 4.31 -20.56
N ARG A 88 0.30 4.40 -20.12
CA ARG A 88 0.69 5.05 -18.85
C ARG A 88 0.68 6.58 -18.93
N GLU A 89 1.00 7.14 -20.09
CA GLU A 89 1.01 8.59 -20.35
C GLU A 89 -0.40 9.18 -20.34
N ARG A 90 -1.38 8.47 -20.92
CA ARG A 90 -2.80 8.86 -20.88
C ARG A 90 -3.36 9.04 -19.47
N ARG A 91 -2.71 8.48 -18.46
CA ARG A 91 -3.13 8.51 -17.05
C ARG A 91 -2.38 9.55 -16.21
N GLN A 92 -1.25 10.10 -16.72
CA GLN A 92 -0.55 11.21 -16.07
C GLN A 92 -1.11 12.58 -16.49
N ASN A 93 -1.83 12.62 -17.62
CA ASN A 93 -2.42 13.82 -18.20
C ASN A 93 -3.92 13.99 -17.88
N LEU A 94 -4.43 13.29 -16.86
CA LEU A 94 -5.81 13.36 -16.37
C LEU A 94 -5.84 13.71 -14.89
#